data_AF-A0A3P2AER8-F1
#
_entry.id   AF-A0A3P2AER8-F1
#
_cell.length_a   1.000
_cell.length_b   1.000
_cell.length_c   1.000
_cell.angle_alpha   90.00
_cell.angle_beta   90.00
_cell.angle_gamma   90.00
#
_symmetry.space_group_name_H-M   'P 1'
#
loop_
_entity.id
_entity.type
_entity.pdbx_description
1 polymer ?
#
loop_
_entity_poly.entity_id
_entity_poly.type
_entity_poly.pdbx_seq_one_letter_code
_entity_poly.pdbx_strand_id
1 'polypeptide(L)'
;MKKYLILVVLGIWLFSSQVLADIGPKPSTIIELFGTDIEDCRITLISADKQIGMTTVTEYAFSQQKEAAVSLLWNAIQDEGYEKAGWKYVYPLRELKNQQIEWAYHPPEEFRVAIYWPSYHKVVICSEVLKRYTFRSYFQIRIKDAQILQITSHYKYGRELLSFLLRLLATLAIEVLLALAFGFRKKEYLWIIAKINVWTQIGLNLGVLLAEFKMGTGMAFVLCFILEIPVFLIEAHYYVKEFRKMGVSKNKADWAVVYAFVANIISFGAGMFLQNNVFGLY
;
A
#
# COMPACT_ATOMS: atom_id res chain seq x y z
N MET A 1 36.51 -6.15 2.71
CA MET A 1 35.40 -6.70 1.89
C MET A 1 34.92 -8.06 2.40
N LYS A 2 35.76 -9.10 2.49
CA LYS A 2 35.34 -10.45 2.98
C LYS A 2 34.66 -10.48 4.36
N LYS A 3 35.09 -9.67 5.34
CA LYS A 3 34.49 -9.64 6.69
C LYS A 3 33.06 -9.05 6.72
N TYR A 4 32.75 -8.13 5.81
CA TYR A 4 31.44 -7.48 5.73
C TYR A 4 30.41 -8.31 4.97
N LEU A 5 30.87 -9.14 4.02
CA LEU A 5 30.03 -10.11 3.30
C LEU A 5 29.40 -11.15 4.27
N ILE A 6 30.16 -11.57 5.29
CA ILE A 6 29.71 -12.55 6.28
C ILE A 6 28.56 -12.00 7.13
N LEU A 7 28.61 -10.72 7.51
CA LEU A 7 27.53 -10.06 8.26
C LEU A 7 26.25 -9.91 7.43
N VAL A 8 26.38 -9.61 6.13
CA VAL A 8 25.23 -9.55 5.20
C VAL A 8 24.59 -10.93 5.03
N VAL A 9 25.39 -11.99 4.89
CA VAL A 9 24.90 -13.37 4.74
C VAL A 9 24.23 -13.86 6.03
N LEU A 10 24.80 -13.56 7.21
CA LEU A 10 24.20 -13.90 8.51
C LEU A 10 22.88 -13.15 8.73
N GLY A 11 22.76 -11.90 8.27
CA GLY A 11 21.51 -11.14 8.29
C GLY A 11 20.42 -11.83 7.47
N ILE A 12 20.72 -12.25 6.23
CA ILE A 12 19.75 -12.91 5.35
C ILE A 12 19.26 -14.26 5.91
N TRP A 13 20.14 -14.99 6.60
CA TRP A 13 19.81 -16.29 7.19
C TRP A 13 18.85 -16.21 8.39
N LEU A 14 18.84 -15.09 9.11
CA LEU A 14 17.95 -14.87 10.26
C LEU A 14 16.50 -14.55 9.85
N PHE A 15 16.24 -14.28 8.57
CA PHE A 15 14.91 -13.88 8.05
C PHE A 15 14.24 -14.91 7.14
N SER A 16 14.74 -16.15 7.05
CA SER A 16 14.08 -17.19 6.25
C SER A 16 12.88 -17.79 6.99
N SER A 17 11.75 -17.10 6.98
CA SER A 17 10.45 -17.71 7.34
C SER A 17 9.85 -18.44 6.15
N GLN A 18 9.16 -19.56 6.42
CA GLN A 18 8.49 -20.39 5.43
C GLN A 18 7.37 -19.59 4.73
N VAL A 19 7.55 -19.30 3.45
CA VAL A 19 6.52 -18.67 2.61
C VAL A 19 5.57 -19.77 2.11
N LEU A 20 4.39 -19.87 2.73
CA LEU A 20 3.28 -20.69 2.22
C LEU A 20 2.59 -19.95 1.07
N ALA A 21 2.35 -20.67 -0.03
CA ALA A 21 1.93 -20.11 -1.32
C ALA A 21 0.58 -19.35 -1.34
N ASP A 22 -0.27 -19.48 -0.31
CA ASP A 22 -1.57 -18.80 -0.21
C ASP A 22 -1.60 -17.69 0.87
N ILE A 23 -0.46 -17.36 1.48
CA ILE A 23 -0.31 -16.32 2.51
C ILE A 23 0.12 -14.96 1.92
N GLY A 24 0.31 -14.89 0.60
CA GLY A 24 0.62 -13.63 -0.08
C GLY A 24 -0.52 -12.61 0.11
N PRO A 25 -0.20 -11.32 0.30
CA PRO A 25 -1.25 -10.29 0.37
C PRO A 25 -2.12 -10.37 -0.89
N LYS A 26 -3.43 -10.16 -0.73
CA LYS A 26 -4.41 -10.16 -1.83
C LYS A 26 -4.93 -8.74 -2.07
N PRO A 27 -5.14 -8.34 -3.34
CA PRO A 27 -5.67 -7.01 -3.63
C PRO A 27 -7.04 -6.84 -2.99
N SER A 28 -7.37 -5.62 -2.60
CA SER A 28 -8.64 -5.28 -1.97
C SER A 28 -9.30 -4.04 -2.59
N THR A 29 -10.62 -4.05 -2.58
CA THR A 29 -11.45 -2.89 -2.91
C THR A 29 -12.30 -2.58 -1.68
N ILE A 30 -12.19 -1.36 -1.19
CA ILE A 30 -12.94 -0.83 -0.06
C ILE A 30 -13.91 0.23 -0.59
N ILE A 31 -15.18 0.09 -0.24
CA ILE A 31 -16.22 1.08 -0.52
C ILE A 31 -16.75 1.61 0.80
N GLU A 32 -16.78 2.93 0.91
CA GLU A 32 -17.35 3.66 2.04
C GLU A 32 -18.57 4.45 1.56
N LEU A 33 -19.69 4.34 2.27
CA LEU A 33 -20.92 5.05 1.95
C LEU A 33 -21.14 6.23 2.90
N PHE A 34 -21.63 7.35 2.34
CA PHE A 34 -21.99 8.54 3.11
C PHE A 34 -23.35 9.08 2.67
N GLY A 35 -24.09 9.66 3.61
CA GLY A 35 -25.35 10.37 3.34
C GLY A 35 -26.55 9.72 4.03
N THR A 36 -27.71 9.75 3.38
CA THR A 36 -28.96 9.18 3.92
C THR A 36 -29.20 7.76 3.40
N ASP A 37 -30.11 7.03 4.04
CA ASP A 37 -30.55 5.69 3.60
C ASP A 37 -29.42 4.63 3.54
N ILE A 38 -28.29 4.87 4.21
CA ILE A 38 -27.15 3.94 4.21
C ILE A 38 -27.39 2.74 5.14
N GLU A 39 -28.18 2.90 6.20
CA GLU A 39 -28.40 1.84 7.20
C GLU A 39 -29.26 0.70 6.67
N ASP A 40 -30.12 0.96 5.68
CA ASP A 40 -31.00 -0.01 5.03
C ASP A 40 -30.51 -0.32 3.60
N CYS A 41 -29.21 -0.53 3.41
CA CYS A 41 -28.69 -0.88 2.10
C CYS A 41 -27.75 -2.08 2.12
N ARG A 42 -27.79 -2.83 1.02
CA ARG A 42 -26.86 -3.93 0.74
C ARG A 42 -26.14 -3.63 -0.55
N ILE A 43 -24.85 -3.93 -0.61
CA ILE A 43 -23.99 -3.59 -1.72
C ILE A 43 -23.37 -4.83 -2.31
N THR A 44 -23.19 -4.80 -3.63
CA THR A 44 -22.38 -5.75 -4.37
C THR A 44 -21.59 -5.06 -5.48
N LEU A 45 -20.68 -5.81 -6.10
CA LEU A 45 -20.00 -5.43 -7.32
C LEU A 45 -20.55 -6.28 -8.48
N ILE A 46 -20.70 -5.64 -9.64
CA ILE A 46 -20.88 -6.33 -10.91
C ILE A 46 -19.63 -6.13 -11.76
N SER A 47 -19.24 -7.14 -12.52
CA SER A 47 -18.03 -7.11 -13.35
C SER A 47 -18.25 -7.86 -14.65
N ALA A 48 -17.51 -7.47 -15.69
CA ALA A 48 -17.42 -8.20 -16.95
C ALA A 48 -16.33 -9.29 -16.93
N ASP A 49 -15.58 -9.41 -15.83
CA ASP A 49 -14.55 -10.44 -15.67
C ASP A 49 -15.17 -11.84 -15.78
N LYS A 50 -14.49 -12.74 -16.51
CA LYS A 50 -14.99 -14.12 -16.71
C LYS A 50 -14.74 -15.02 -15.49
N GLN A 51 -13.81 -14.64 -14.62
CA GLN A 51 -13.30 -15.44 -13.51
C GLN A 51 -13.09 -14.59 -12.27
N ILE A 52 -13.49 -15.10 -11.10
CA ILE A 52 -13.20 -14.52 -9.79
C ILE A 52 -12.38 -15.53 -9.00
N GLY A 53 -11.10 -15.25 -8.78
CA GLY A 53 -10.21 -16.23 -8.14
C GLY A 53 -10.17 -17.54 -8.94
N MET A 54 -10.51 -18.67 -8.31
CA MET A 54 -10.56 -19.99 -8.98
C MET A 54 -11.94 -20.37 -9.51
N THR A 55 -12.96 -19.52 -9.34
CA THR A 55 -14.36 -19.82 -9.69
C THR A 55 -14.80 -19.02 -10.91
N THR A 56 -15.57 -19.66 -11.80
CA THR A 56 -16.18 -18.95 -12.94
C THR A 56 -17.40 -18.16 -12.47
N VAL A 57 -17.58 -16.94 -12.98
CA VAL A 57 -18.69 -16.05 -12.57
C VAL A 57 -20.07 -16.69 -12.71
N THR A 58 -20.27 -17.50 -13.76
CA THR A 58 -21.55 -18.19 -13.99
C THR A 58 -21.88 -19.17 -12.87
N GLU A 59 -20.91 -19.99 -12.47
CA GLU A 59 -21.09 -20.99 -11.41
C GLU A 59 -21.40 -20.32 -10.06
N TYR A 60 -20.71 -19.22 -9.76
CA TYR A 60 -20.97 -18.41 -8.57
C TYR A 60 -22.38 -17.79 -8.59
N ALA A 61 -22.78 -17.17 -9.68
CA ALA A 61 -24.08 -16.53 -9.83
C ALA A 61 -25.25 -17.53 -9.68
N PHE A 62 -25.14 -18.73 -10.25
CA PHE A 62 -26.16 -19.77 -10.13
C PHE A 62 -26.36 -20.24 -8.69
N SER A 63 -25.30 -20.30 -7.88
CA SER A 63 -25.40 -20.71 -6.47
C SER A 63 -26.23 -19.77 -5.60
N GLN A 64 -26.35 -18.49 -5.99
CA GLN A 64 -26.96 -17.42 -5.19
C GLN A 64 -28.35 -16.98 -5.69
N GLN A 65 -28.87 -17.56 -6.78
CA GLN A 65 -30.09 -17.12 -7.46
C GLN A 65 -31.40 -17.29 -6.66
N LYS A 66 -31.35 -17.85 -5.44
CA LYS A 66 -32.53 -18.16 -4.62
C LYS A 66 -33.08 -16.97 -3.82
N GLU A 67 -32.40 -15.83 -3.82
CA GLU A 67 -32.80 -14.65 -3.05
C GLU A 67 -33.55 -13.63 -3.93
N ALA A 68 -34.70 -13.12 -3.46
CA ALA A 68 -35.51 -12.15 -4.21
C ALA A 68 -34.73 -10.87 -4.60
N ALA A 69 -33.81 -10.42 -3.75
CA ALA A 69 -32.94 -9.29 -4.02
C ALA A 69 -31.98 -9.57 -5.21
N VAL A 70 -31.53 -10.82 -5.38
CA VAL A 70 -30.69 -11.23 -6.50
C VAL A 70 -31.49 -11.23 -7.81
N SER A 71 -32.77 -11.61 -7.77
CA SER A 71 -33.65 -11.50 -8.94
C SER A 71 -33.88 -10.04 -9.35
N LEU A 72 -34.11 -9.14 -8.41
CA LEU A 72 -34.25 -7.69 -8.69
C LEU A 72 -32.97 -7.13 -9.31
N LEU A 73 -31.80 -7.49 -8.77
CA LEU A 73 -30.53 -7.08 -9.32
C LEU A 73 -30.31 -7.62 -10.74
N TRP A 74 -30.66 -8.89 -10.98
CA TRP A 74 -30.55 -9.49 -12.31
C TRP A 74 -31.43 -8.76 -13.34
N ASN A 75 -32.67 -8.44 -12.98
CA ASN A 75 -33.56 -7.67 -13.83
C ASN A 75 -32.99 -6.28 -14.13
N ALA A 76 -32.48 -5.57 -13.11
CA ALA A 76 -31.84 -4.26 -13.31
C ALA A 76 -30.64 -4.33 -14.28
N ILE A 77 -29.80 -5.37 -14.18
CA ILE A 77 -28.67 -5.58 -15.11
C ILE A 77 -29.16 -5.78 -16.55
N GLN A 78 -30.29 -6.47 -16.74
CA GLN A 78 -30.88 -6.71 -18.07
C GLN A 78 -31.56 -5.46 -18.63
N ASP A 79 -32.38 -4.78 -17.82
CA ASP A 79 -33.16 -3.61 -18.20
C ASP A 79 -32.27 -2.44 -18.60
N GLU A 80 -31.16 -2.23 -17.88
CA GLU A 80 -30.15 -1.22 -18.21
C GLU A 80 -29.19 -1.67 -19.34
N GLY A 81 -29.36 -2.88 -19.89
CA GLY A 81 -28.59 -3.40 -21.03
C GLY A 81 -27.16 -3.83 -20.70
N TYR A 82 -26.78 -3.88 -19.43
CA TYR A 82 -25.43 -4.25 -19.00
C TYR A 82 -25.09 -5.72 -19.28
N GLU A 83 -26.10 -6.61 -19.28
CA GLU A 83 -25.92 -8.03 -19.61
C GLU A 83 -25.31 -8.24 -21.01
N LYS A 84 -25.77 -7.46 -22.00
CA LYS A 84 -25.25 -7.47 -23.38
C LYS A 84 -23.81 -6.98 -23.48
N ALA A 85 -23.41 -6.09 -22.57
CA ALA A 85 -22.04 -5.62 -22.42
C ALA A 85 -21.18 -6.58 -21.56
N GLY A 86 -21.71 -7.74 -21.18
CA GLY A 86 -21.01 -8.80 -20.48
C GLY A 86 -20.95 -8.64 -18.95
N TRP A 87 -21.59 -7.61 -18.39
CA TRP A 87 -21.58 -7.37 -16.95
C TRP A 87 -22.48 -8.35 -16.22
N LYS A 88 -21.93 -8.95 -15.16
CA LYS A 88 -22.61 -9.94 -14.34
C LYS A 88 -22.39 -9.66 -12.87
N TYR A 89 -23.34 -10.08 -12.07
CA TYR A 89 -23.19 -10.12 -10.63
C TYR A 89 -22.14 -11.15 -10.21
N VAL A 90 -21.18 -10.71 -9.39
CA VAL A 90 -19.98 -11.49 -9.05
C VAL A 90 -19.80 -11.74 -7.54
N TYR A 91 -20.48 -10.99 -6.66
CA TYR A 91 -20.34 -11.11 -5.21
C TYR A 91 -21.68 -11.11 -4.50
N PRO A 92 -21.83 -11.70 -3.30
CA PRO A 92 -23.09 -11.64 -2.59
C PRO A 92 -23.45 -10.18 -2.25
N LEU A 93 -24.74 -9.85 -2.23
CA LEU A 93 -25.23 -8.63 -1.58
C LEU A 93 -24.88 -8.68 -0.09
N ARG A 94 -24.04 -7.75 0.36
CA ARG A 94 -23.55 -7.68 1.74
C ARG A 94 -23.97 -6.38 2.40
N GLU A 95 -24.24 -6.47 3.70
CA GLU A 95 -24.50 -5.32 4.56
C GLU A 95 -23.20 -4.56 4.85
N LEU A 96 -23.36 -3.28 5.16
CA LEU A 96 -22.25 -2.43 5.61
C LEU A 96 -21.78 -2.83 7.01
N LYS A 97 -20.48 -2.71 7.25
CA LYS A 97 -19.89 -2.72 8.59
C LYS A 97 -19.23 -1.37 8.84
N ASN A 98 -19.70 -0.62 9.84
CA ASN A 98 -19.19 0.73 10.13
C ASN A 98 -19.17 1.65 8.89
N GLN A 99 -20.25 1.67 8.11
CA GLN A 99 -20.37 2.45 6.86
C GLN A 99 -19.41 2.05 5.74
N GLN A 100 -18.70 0.93 5.89
CA GLN A 100 -17.73 0.42 4.93
C GLN A 100 -17.98 -1.04 4.58
N ILE A 101 -17.46 -1.44 3.43
CA ILE A 101 -17.43 -2.82 2.97
C ILE A 101 -16.14 -3.09 2.20
N GLU A 102 -15.53 -4.25 2.46
CA GLU A 102 -14.26 -4.65 1.85
C GLU A 102 -14.41 -5.95 1.06
N TRP A 103 -13.92 -5.94 -0.18
CA TRP A 103 -13.67 -7.13 -0.99
C TRP A 103 -12.17 -7.44 -0.92
N ALA A 104 -11.78 -8.32 0.00
CA ALA A 104 -10.38 -8.67 0.25
C ALA A 104 -9.86 -9.91 -0.52
N TYR A 105 -10.72 -10.55 -1.32
CA TYR A 105 -10.41 -11.82 -1.97
C TYR A 105 -10.73 -11.76 -3.47
N HIS A 106 -9.71 -11.48 -4.28
CA HIS A 106 -9.80 -11.34 -5.75
C HIS A 106 -10.86 -10.35 -6.26
N PRO A 107 -10.91 -9.10 -5.75
CA PRO A 107 -11.80 -8.10 -6.33
C PRO A 107 -11.50 -7.91 -7.83
N PRO A 108 -12.54 -7.72 -8.66
CA PRO A 108 -12.40 -7.48 -10.09
C PRO A 108 -11.56 -6.24 -10.37
N GLU A 109 -10.88 -6.23 -11.53
CA GLU A 109 -10.10 -5.07 -11.96
C GLU A 109 -11.03 -3.91 -12.33
N GLU A 110 -12.08 -4.23 -13.09
CA GLU A 110 -13.12 -3.29 -13.51
C GLU A 110 -14.49 -3.75 -13.01
N PHE A 111 -15.20 -2.84 -12.36
CA PHE A 111 -16.47 -3.14 -11.73
C PHE A 111 -17.41 -1.95 -11.71
N ARG A 112 -18.70 -2.24 -11.54
CA ARG A 112 -19.70 -1.24 -11.16
C ARG A 112 -20.26 -1.62 -9.79
N VAL A 113 -20.63 -0.61 -9.03
CA VAL A 113 -21.26 -0.81 -7.72
C VAL A 113 -22.75 -0.91 -7.90
N ALA A 114 -23.36 -1.94 -7.34
CA ALA A 114 -24.82 -2.08 -7.29
C ALA A 114 -25.27 -2.04 -5.83
N ILE A 115 -26.26 -1.20 -5.55
CA ILE A 115 -26.82 -1.00 -4.22
C ILE A 115 -28.29 -1.37 -4.25
N TYR A 116 -28.69 -2.20 -3.30
CA TYR A 116 -30.06 -2.63 -3.10
C TYR A 116 -30.59 -2.06 -1.78
N TRP A 117 -31.76 -1.45 -1.83
CA TRP A 117 -32.50 -1.01 -0.64
C TRP A 117 -33.72 -1.91 -0.42
N PRO A 118 -33.75 -2.71 0.66
CA PRO A 118 -34.89 -3.53 1.02
C PRO A 118 -36.18 -2.73 1.21
N SER A 119 -36.17 -1.61 1.94
CA SER A 119 -37.40 -0.84 2.21
C SER A 119 -38.06 -0.31 0.94
N TYR A 120 -37.25 0.09 -0.05
CA TYR A 120 -37.74 0.65 -1.32
C TYR A 120 -37.93 -0.41 -2.41
N HIS A 121 -37.55 -1.67 -2.16
CA HIS A 121 -37.50 -2.74 -3.18
C HIS A 121 -36.78 -2.29 -4.47
N LYS A 122 -35.71 -1.50 -4.31
CA LYS A 122 -35.06 -0.79 -5.40
C LYS A 122 -33.59 -1.17 -5.50
N VAL A 123 -33.12 -1.36 -6.74
CA VAL A 123 -31.71 -1.52 -7.08
C VAL A 123 -31.25 -0.28 -7.86
N VAL A 124 -30.06 0.20 -7.55
CA VAL A 124 -29.36 1.22 -8.35
C VAL A 124 -27.98 0.69 -8.70
N ILE A 125 -27.67 0.69 -9.99
CA ILE A 125 -26.35 0.35 -10.50
C ILE A 125 -25.64 1.64 -10.87
N CYS A 126 -24.39 1.76 -10.44
CA CYS A 126 -23.54 2.87 -10.86
C CYS A 126 -23.32 2.85 -12.38
N SER A 127 -23.59 3.99 -13.03
CA SER A 127 -23.38 4.20 -14.46
C SER A 127 -21.89 4.35 -14.83
N GLU A 128 -21.04 4.75 -13.90
CA GLU A 128 -19.59 4.80 -14.07
C GLU A 128 -18.95 3.40 -13.88
N VAL A 129 -18.02 3.05 -14.75
CA VAL A 129 -17.14 1.88 -14.57
C VAL A 129 -15.97 2.30 -13.69
N LEU A 130 -15.86 1.67 -12.52
CA LEU A 130 -14.76 1.90 -11.60
C LEU A 130 -13.64 0.90 -11.88
N LYS A 131 -12.40 1.39 -11.76
CA LYS A 131 -11.20 0.58 -11.94
C LYS A 131 -10.35 0.60 -10.69
N ARG A 132 -9.91 -0.57 -10.26
CA ARG A 132 -8.96 -0.71 -9.16
C ARG A 132 -7.67 0.02 -9.52
N TYR A 133 -7.26 1.00 -8.72
CA TYR A 133 -6.15 1.89 -9.03
C TYR A 133 -4.89 1.58 -8.20
N THR A 134 -5.03 0.88 -7.09
CA THR A 134 -3.94 0.43 -6.21
C THR A 134 -4.19 -1.00 -5.73
N PHE A 135 -3.21 -1.60 -5.07
CA PHE A 135 -3.37 -2.87 -4.38
C PHE A 135 -4.54 -2.85 -3.37
N ARG A 136 -4.75 -1.73 -2.65
CA ARG A 136 -5.93 -1.45 -1.82
C ARG A 136 -6.63 -0.19 -2.30
N SER A 137 -7.67 -0.35 -3.12
CA SER A 137 -8.40 0.79 -3.70
C SER A 137 -9.56 1.22 -2.80
N TYR A 138 -9.69 2.52 -2.57
CA TYR A 138 -10.70 3.11 -1.70
C TYR A 138 -11.63 4.01 -2.51
N PHE A 139 -12.92 3.73 -2.43
CA PHE A 139 -13.96 4.53 -3.06
C PHE A 139 -14.93 5.05 -2.00
N GLN A 140 -15.29 6.32 -2.12
CA GLN A 140 -16.35 6.92 -1.32
C GLN A 140 -17.53 7.20 -2.23
N ILE A 141 -18.73 6.79 -1.79
CA ILE A 141 -19.97 6.95 -2.54
C ILE A 141 -20.94 7.77 -1.70
N ARG A 142 -21.40 8.89 -2.27
CA ARG A 142 -22.40 9.74 -1.65
C ARG A 142 -23.78 9.31 -2.10
N ILE A 143 -24.63 8.97 -1.13
CA ILE A 143 -26.00 8.53 -1.30
C ILE A 143 -26.96 9.59 -0.77
N LYS A 144 -28.05 9.80 -1.52
CA LYS A 144 -29.20 10.56 -1.05
C LYS A 144 -30.46 10.03 -1.73
N ASP A 145 -31.55 9.89 -0.99
CA ASP A 145 -32.86 9.50 -1.51
C ASP A 145 -32.82 8.19 -2.33
N ALA A 146 -32.08 7.19 -1.84
CA ALA A 146 -31.79 5.93 -2.54
C ALA A 146 -31.26 6.11 -3.99
N GLN A 147 -30.35 7.07 -4.17
CA GLN A 147 -29.63 7.33 -5.41
C GLN A 147 -28.14 7.57 -5.14
N ILE A 148 -27.30 7.18 -6.11
CA ILE A 148 -25.87 7.46 -6.11
C ILE A 148 -25.65 8.85 -6.70
N LEU A 149 -25.19 9.80 -5.90
CA LEU A 149 -24.95 11.18 -6.34
C LEU A 149 -23.54 11.39 -6.88
N GLN A 150 -22.57 10.76 -6.23
CA GLN A 150 -21.16 10.99 -6.52
C GLN A 150 -20.32 9.80 -6.07
N ILE A 151 -19.30 9.47 -6.85
CA ILE A 151 -18.25 8.55 -6.48
C ILE A 151 -16.92 9.27 -6.54
N THR A 152 -16.12 9.14 -5.50
CA THR A 152 -14.76 9.69 -5.46
C THR A 152 -13.79 8.62 -5.03
N SER A 153 -12.75 8.41 -5.84
CA SER A 153 -11.56 7.67 -5.42
C SER A 153 -10.84 8.45 -4.34
N HIS A 154 -10.65 7.85 -3.16
CA HIS A 154 -10.07 8.54 -2.01
C HIS A 154 -8.70 7.95 -1.68
N TYR A 155 -7.64 8.52 -2.27
CA TYR A 155 -6.28 8.18 -1.89
C TYR A 155 -5.72 9.25 -0.94
N LYS A 156 -5.25 8.82 0.24
CA LYS A 156 -4.83 9.72 1.33
C LYS A 156 -3.41 10.25 1.15
N TYR A 157 -3.13 10.87 0.00
CA TYR A 157 -1.80 11.42 -0.35
C TYR A 157 -1.20 12.31 0.76
N GLY A 158 -2.03 13.14 1.41
CA GLY A 158 -1.55 14.04 2.47
C GLY A 158 -1.01 13.34 3.71
N ARG A 159 -1.61 12.21 4.12
CA ARG A 159 -1.14 11.44 5.28
C ARG A 159 0.16 10.71 4.97
N GLU A 160 0.27 10.15 3.76
CA GLU A 160 1.50 9.49 3.29
C GLU A 160 2.65 10.49 3.21
N LEU A 161 2.40 11.68 2.65
CA LEU A 161 3.39 12.75 2.59
C LEU A 161 3.85 13.17 3.99
N LEU A 162 2.93 13.36 4.93
CA LEU A 162 3.28 13.71 6.31
C LEU A 162 4.11 12.60 7.00
N SER A 163 3.73 11.34 6.82
CA SER A 163 4.46 10.18 7.35
C SER A 163 5.88 10.11 6.79
N PHE A 164 6.02 10.31 5.48
CA PHE A 164 7.31 10.40 4.81
C PHE A 164 8.17 11.53 5.37
N LEU A 165 7.61 12.75 5.51
CA LEU A 165 8.35 13.91 6.01
C LEU A 165 8.83 13.70 7.45
N LEU A 166 7.99 13.14 8.31
CA LEU A 166 8.37 12.85 9.70
C LEU A 166 9.46 11.78 9.78
N ARG A 167 9.40 10.75 8.95
CA ARG A 167 10.46 9.73 8.85
C ARG A 167 11.77 10.31 8.34
N LEU A 168 11.72 11.13 7.28
CA LEU A 168 12.88 11.81 6.73
C LEU A 168 13.57 12.69 7.78
N LEU A 169 12.79 13.49 8.52
CA LEU A 169 13.33 14.35 9.59
C LEU A 169 13.95 13.54 10.74
N ALA A 170 13.29 12.48 11.17
CA ALA A 170 13.80 11.60 12.23
C ALA A 170 15.12 10.92 11.80
N THR A 171 15.17 10.39 10.58
CA THR A 171 16.38 9.78 10.03
C THR A 171 17.51 10.79 9.91
N LEU A 172 17.25 12.00 9.40
CA LEU A 172 18.27 13.05 9.33
C LEU A 172 18.81 13.45 10.71
N ALA A 173 17.94 13.52 11.73
CA ALA A 173 18.38 13.78 13.09
C ALA A 173 19.30 12.67 13.62
N ILE A 174 18.92 11.40 13.42
CA ILE A 174 19.73 10.24 13.82
C ILE A 174 21.08 10.24 13.11
N GLU A 175 21.10 10.44 11.80
CA GLU A 175 22.31 10.48 10.98
C GLU A 175 23.28 11.56 11.47
N VAL A 176 22.80 12.77 11.72
CA VAL A 176 23.63 13.86 12.23
C VAL A 176 24.17 13.54 13.63
N LEU A 177 23.34 13.02 14.54
CA LEU A 177 23.77 12.64 15.89
C LEU A 177 24.85 11.56 15.86
N LEU A 178 24.66 10.53 15.03
CA LEU A 178 25.64 9.46 14.85
C LEU A 178 26.91 9.96 14.16
N ALA A 179 26.80 10.86 13.18
CA ALA A 179 27.96 11.47 12.54
C ALA A 179 28.83 12.22 13.56
N LEU A 180 28.21 12.96 14.49
CA LEU A 180 28.90 13.65 15.58
C LEU A 180 29.59 12.66 16.53
N ALA A 181 28.92 11.55 16.87
CA ALA A 181 29.47 10.47 17.71
C ALA A 181 30.66 9.76 17.05
N PHE A 182 30.62 9.57 15.72
CA PHE A 182 31.69 8.99 14.92
C PHE A 182 32.83 9.97 14.58
N GLY A 183 32.73 11.23 15.05
CA GLY A 183 33.78 12.23 14.90
C GLY A 183 33.79 12.96 13.55
N PHE A 184 32.67 12.92 12.81
CA PHE A 184 32.44 13.69 11.59
C PHE A 184 31.79 15.06 11.91
N ARG A 185 32.52 15.90 12.67
CA ARG A 185 31.98 17.16 13.23
C ARG A 185 32.08 18.38 12.31
N LYS A 186 32.78 18.30 11.18
CA LYS A 186 32.91 19.45 10.27
C LYS A 186 31.62 19.66 9.48
N LYS A 187 31.28 20.93 9.23
CA LYS A 187 30.06 21.34 8.52
C LYS A 187 29.97 20.70 7.14
N GLU A 188 31.09 20.56 6.44
CA GLU A 188 31.18 19.95 5.11
C GLU A 188 30.81 18.46 5.15
N TYR A 189 31.21 17.74 6.21
CA TYR A 189 30.89 16.33 6.37
C TYR A 189 29.41 16.13 6.66
N LEU A 190 28.86 16.92 7.57
CA LEU A 190 27.45 16.87 7.93
C LEU A 190 26.56 17.24 6.73
N TRP A 191 26.98 18.19 5.89
CA TRP A 191 26.25 18.53 4.67
C TRP A 191 26.24 17.40 3.64
N ILE A 192 27.37 16.70 3.43
CA ILE A 192 27.38 15.52 2.56
C ILE A 192 26.44 14.46 3.11
N ILE A 193 26.56 14.14 4.40
CA ILE A 193 25.74 13.15 5.08
C ILE A 193 24.26 13.46 4.87
N ALA A 194 23.81 14.64 5.27
CA ALA A 194 22.42 15.04 5.12
C ALA A 194 21.95 14.99 3.67
N LYS A 195 22.75 15.48 2.72
CA LYS A 195 22.39 15.48 1.30
C LYS A 195 22.20 14.07 0.76
N ILE A 196 23.16 13.17 0.97
CA ILE A 196 23.07 11.80 0.45
C ILE A 196 21.90 11.07 1.12
N ASN A 197 21.73 11.24 2.43
CA ASN A 197 20.63 10.61 3.16
C ASN A 197 19.25 11.08 2.67
N VAL A 198 19.10 12.37 2.34
CA VAL A 198 17.86 12.86 1.68
C VAL A 198 17.62 12.13 0.36
N TRP A 199 18.64 12.03 -0.51
CA TRP A 199 18.49 11.39 -1.81
C TRP A 199 18.15 9.89 -1.69
N THR A 200 18.82 9.17 -0.79
CA THR A 200 18.57 7.75 -0.57
C THR A 200 17.24 7.51 0.09
N GLN A 201 16.83 8.31 1.08
CA GLN A 201 15.51 8.21 1.71
C GLN A 201 14.38 8.51 0.73
N ILE A 202 14.52 9.50 -0.16
CA ILE A 202 13.55 9.73 -1.25
C ILE A 202 13.42 8.47 -2.11
N GLY A 203 14.55 7.90 -2.54
CA GLY A 203 14.57 6.69 -3.37
C GLY A 203 13.94 5.48 -2.68
N LEU A 204 14.29 5.23 -1.41
CA LEU A 204 13.76 4.16 -0.58
C LEU A 204 12.25 4.28 -0.42
N ASN A 205 11.77 5.44 0.02
CA ASN A 205 10.34 5.64 0.26
C ASN A 205 9.53 5.60 -1.03
N LEU A 206 10.07 6.07 -2.16
CA LEU A 206 9.43 5.89 -3.47
C LEU A 206 9.36 4.40 -3.85
N GLY A 207 10.43 3.64 -3.60
CA GLY A 207 10.44 2.20 -3.83
C GLY A 207 9.40 1.45 -2.99
N VAL A 208 9.30 1.78 -1.70
CA VAL A 208 8.30 1.22 -0.78
C VAL A 208 6.88 1.63 -1.20
N LEU A 209 6.66 2.90 -1.57
CA LEU A 209 5.37 3.39 -2.06
C LEU A 209 4.93 2.66 -3.33
N LEU A 210 5.83 2.49 -4.32
CA LEU A 210 5.54 1.76 -5.54
C LEU A 210 5.24 0.27 -5.27
N ALA A 211 5.95 -0.31 -4.30
CA ALA A 211 5.68 -1.67 -3.85
C ALA A 211 4.31 -1.79 -3.18
N GLU A 212 3.94 -0.85 -2.31
CA GLU A 212 2.61 -0.84 -1.69
C GLU A 212 1.51 -0.66 -2.74
N PHE A 213 1.73 0.25 -3.68
CA PHE A 213 0.82 0.53 -4.78
C PHE A 213 0.57 -0.71 -5.65
N LYS A 214 1.61 -1.49 -5.97
CA LYS A 214 1.52 -2.63 -6.91
C LYS A 214 1.31 -3.99 -6.25
N MET A 215 1.90 -4.21 -5.08
CA MET A 215 2.07 -5.51 -4.44
C MET A 215 1.49 -5.56 -3.02
N GLY A 216 1.05 -4.42 -2.47
CA GLY A 216 0.42 -4.33 -1.16
C GLY A 216 1.39 -4.15 0.00
N THR A 217 0.85 -3.74 1.15
CA THR A 217 1.61 -3.37 2.35
C THR A 217 2.50 -4.51 2.87
N GLY A 218 2.05 -5.77 2.78
CA GLY A 218 2.85 -6.93 3.20
C GLY A 218 4.13 -7.12 2.37
N MET A 219 4.03 -6.98 1.04
CA MET A 219 5.20 -7.10 0.18
C MET A 219 6.08 -5.85 0.23
N ALA A 220 5.48 -4.67 0.37
CA ALA A 220 6.20 -3.43 0.63
C ALA A 220 7.04 -3.50 1.91
N PHE A 221 6.52 -4.16 2.94
CA PHE A 221 7.25 -4.45 4.18
C PHE A 221 8.46 -5.35 3.95
N VAL A 222 8.34 -6.43 3.18
CA VAL A 222 9.50 -7.28 2.86
C VAL A 222 10.53 -6.50 2.03
N LEU A 223 10.05 -5.72 1.06
CA LEU A 223 10.90 -4.94 0.18
C LEU A 223 11.61 -3.78 0.91
N CYS A 224 11.07 -3.24 2.00
CA CYS A 224 11.77 -2.20 2.75
C CYS A 224 13.12 -2.72 3.28
N PHE A 225 13.19 -3.95 3.79
CA PHE A 225 14.45 -4.58 4.21
C PHE A 225 15.42 -4.79 3.04
N ILE A 226 14.91 -5.19 1.88
CA ILE A 226 15.74 -5.43 0.69
C ILE A 226 16.30 -4.13 0.14
N LEU A 227 15.51 -3.05 0.14
CA LEU A 227 15.90 -1.74 -0.37
C LEU A 227 16.89 -1.00 0.55
N GLU A 228 16.96 -1.34 1.85
CA GLU A 228 17.99 -0.78 2.75
C GLU A 228 19.41 -1.23 2.37
N ILE A 229 19.58 -2.41 1.78
CA ILE A 229 20.90 -2.91 1.35
C ILE A 229 21.53 -1.98 0.30
N PRO A 230 20.88 -1.68 -0.85
CA PRO A 230 21.45 -0.75 -1.82
C PRO A 230 21.57 0.66 -1.28
N VAL A 231 20.66 1.12 -0.40
CA VAL A 231 20.80 2.43 0.28
C VAL A 231 22.11 2.49 1.04
N PHE A 232 22.37 1.56 1.95
CA PHE A 232 23.63 1.48 2.69
C PHE A 232 24.86 1.47 1.76
N LEU A 233 24.83 0.67 0.69
CA LEU A 233 25.94 0.58 -0.26
C LEU A 233 26.20 1.91 -0.98
N ILE A 234 25.13 2.60 -1.39
CA ILE A 234 25.20 3.93 -2.02
C ILE A 234 25.78 4.93 -1.02
N GLU A 235 25.22 5.00 0.19
CA GLU A 235 25.68 5.93 1.22
C GLU A 235 27.15 5.73 1.57
N ALA A 236 27.54 4.50 1.88
CA ALA A 236 28.93 4.16 2.18
C ALA A 236 29.87 4.52 1.02
N HIS A 237 29.46 4.25 -0.22
CA HIS A 237 30.25 4.62 -1.41
C HIS A 237 30.44 6.13 -1.51
N TYR A 238 29.37 6.91 -1.41
CA TYR A 238 29.43 8.37 -1.56
C TYR A 238 30.14 9.04 -0.38
N TYR A 239 29.94 8.59 0.86
CA TYR A 239 30.66 9.14 2.01
C TYR A 239 32.17 8.95 1.88
N VAL A 240 32.62 7.73 1.58
CA VAL A 240 34.06 7.45 1.39
C VAL A 240 34.62 8.29 0.25
N LYS A 241 33.91 8.34 -0.89
CA LYS A 241 34.33 9.08 -2.08
C LYS A 241 34.47 10.58 -1.80
N GLU A 242 33.44 11.20 -1.23
CA GLU A 242 33.43 12.65 -0.98
C GLU A 242 34.38 13.04 0.16
N PHE A 243 34.51 12.23 1.22
CA PHE A 243 35.48 12.49 2.29
C PHE A 243 36.93 12.40 1.79
N ARG A 244 37.26 11.44 0.92
CA ARG A 244 38.58 11.37 0.29
C ARG A 244 38.88 12.58 -0.58
N LYS A 245 37.89 13.07 -1.35
CA LYS A 245 38.03 14.32 -2.13
C LYS A 245 38.31 15.54 -1.26
N MET A 246 37.79 15.55 -0.03
CA MET A 246 38.04 16.59 0.98
C MET A 246 39.38 16.44 1.72
N GLY A 247 40.24 15.50 1.31
CA GLY A 247 41.54 15.26 1.95
C GLY A 247 41.47 14.55 3.30
N VAL A 248 40.34 13.90 3.63
CA VAL A 248 40.24 13.05 4.84
C VAL A 248 41.19 11.85 4.68
N SER A 249 41.94 11.54 5.74
CA SER A 249 42.86 10.41 5.74
C SER A 249 42.11 9.12 5.39
N LYS A 250 42.78 8.21 4.67
CA LYS A 250 42.19 6.94 4.20
C LYS A 250 41.48 6.18 5.31
N ASN A 251 42.11 6.04 6.47
CA ASN A 251 41.54 5.33 7.63
C ASN A 251 40.25 5.98 8.13
N LYS A 252 40.19 7.31 8.19
CA LYS A 252 39.00 8.04 8.63
C LYS A 252 37.89 8.05 7.57
N ALA A 253 38.25 8.07 6.29
CA ALA A 253 37.28 7.91 5.21
C ALA A 253 36.69 6.49 5.20
N ASP A 254 37.51 5.45 5.38
CA ASP A 254 37.04 4.06 5.45
C ASP A 254 36.17 3.80 6.69
N TRP A 255 36.38 4.56 7.78
CA TRP A 255 35.51 4.57 8.95
C TRP A 255 34.06 5.02 8.64
N ALA A 256 33.86 5.77 7.56
CA ALA A 256 32.53 6.19 7.10
C ALA A 256 31.65 4.99 6.67
N VAL A 257 32.25 3.84 6.33
CA VAL A 257 31.49 2.61 6.01
C VAL A 257 30.84 2.04 7.26
N VAL A 258 31.57 2.02 8.38
CA VAL A 258 31.03 1.55 9.67
C VAL A 258 29.95 2.49 10.17
N TYR A 259 30.20 3.79 10.04
CA TYR A 259 29.19 4.81 10.29
C TYR A 259 27.92 4.57 9.48
N ALA A 260 28.01 4.45 8.14
CA ALA A 260 26.86 4.24 7.28
C ALA A 260 26.07 2.98 7.68
N PHE A 261 26.77 1.89 8.00
CA PHE A 261 26.12 0.65 8.45
C PHE A 261 25.32 0.84 9.74
N VAL A 262 25.94 1.46 10.75
CA VAL A 262 25.30 1.69 12.05
C VAL A 262 24.14 2.68 11.93
N ALA A 263 24.32 3.74 11.15
CA ALA A 263 23.30 4.76 10.95
C ALA A 263 22.08 4.21 10.21
N ASN A 264 22.28 3.44 9.13
CA ASN A 264 21.17 2.82 8.41
C ASN A 264 20.39 1.83 9.29
N ILE A 265 21.06 1.02 10.11
CA ILE A 265 20.37 0.09 11.04
C ILE A 265 19.51 0.85 12.06
N ILE A 266 20.07 1.89 12.68
CA ILE A 266 19.37 2.65 13.72
C ILE A 266 18.22 3.46 13.09
N SER A 267 18.46 4.11 11.96
CA SER A 267 17.46 4.88 11.22
C SER A 267 16.32 4.00 10.72
N PHE A 268 16.62 2.80 10.22
CA PHE A 268 15.61 1.81 9.83
C PHE A 268 14.75 1.39 11.02
N GLY A 269 15.37 1.03 12.16
CA GLY A 269 14.65 0.68 13.38
C GLY A 269 13.75 1.81 13.89
N ALA A 270 14.22 3.06 13.84
CA ALA A 270 13.42 4.22 14.19
C ALA A 270 12.25 4.44 13.21
N GLY A 271 12.48 4.27 11.90
CA GLY A 271 11.44 4.35 10.88
C GLY A 271 10.33 3.32 11.10
N MET A 272 10.70 2.09 11.46
CA MET A 272 9.76 1.01 11.80
C MET A 272 8.96 1.33 13.06
N PHE A 273 9.62 1.86 14.10
CA PHE A 273 8.95 2.29 15.33
C PHE A 273 7.90 3.38 15.06
N LEU A 274 8.25 4.39 14.25
CA LEU A 274 7.32 5.47 13.85
C LEU A 274 6.14 4.92 13.05
N GLN A 275 6.38 3.99 12.12
CA GLN A 275 5.33 3.39 11.30
C GLN A 275 4.28 2.64 12.14
N ASN A 276 4.73 1.88 13.13
CA ASN A 276 3.84 1.06 13.96
C ASN A 276 3.10 1.87 15.03
N ASN A 277 3.77 2.84 15.67
CA ASN A 277 3.22 3.52 16.85
C ASN A 277 2.58 4.89 16.55
N VAL A 278 2.99 5.56 15.48
CA VAL A 278 2.53 6.93 15.17
C VAL A 278 1.52 6.93 14.03
N PHE A 279 1.74 6.09 13.01
CA PHE A 279 0.92 6.09 11.80
C PHE A 279 -0.09 4.93 11.72
N GLY A 280 0.02 3.93 12.60
CA GLY A 280 -0.97 2.85 12.76
C GLY A 280 -1.25 2.09 11.47
N LEU A 281 -0.20 1.58 10.82
CA LEU A 281 -0.31 0.81 9.57
C LEU A 281 -0.40 -0.72 9.77
N TYR A 282 -0.60 -1.17 11.00
CA TYR A 282 -0.91 -2.56 11.36
C TYR A 282 -1.93 -2.63 12.49
#